data_AF-A0A967BNT2-F1
#
_entry.id   AF-A0A967BNT2-F1
#
_cell.length_a   1.000
_cell.length_b   1.000
_cell.length_c   1.000
_cell.angle_alpha   90.00
_cell.angle_beta   90.00
_cell.angle_gamma   90.00
#
_symmetry.space_group_name_H-M   'P 1'
#
loop_
_entity.id
_entity.type
_entity.pdbx_description
1 polymer ?
#
loop_
_entity_poly.entity_id
_entity_poly.type
_entity_poly.pdbx_seq_one_letter_code
_entity_poly.pdbx_strand_id
1 'polypeptide(L)'
;MVPLEPWEKVFIKLVGRQKSYADIDNVHALIGCATCHGGKEPADFSTAHDTEKFGFVRDPSVMAESNCNPCHNDIVATNANSMHSKAWGEQTSIAQRELGADKDHNNFAECPIELTEGFSRECASCHTTCGQCHISRPNSADGGFIENHRFKKTPDQANNCMACHGSRIATDYEGHLEGNQPDVHSTKYMKCWDCHKEDMHADASNSESRYHLPDLPKCVDCHGDAVDLNIYHTTHWPNDENQKGLSCFVCHSQPYNNCNSCHTKDPNNLNDDWWKNGYAES
;
A
#
# COMPACT_ATOMS: atom_id res chain seq x y z
N MET A 1 -18.71 7.04 -19.37
CA MET A 1 -19.82 6.46 -18.59
C MET A 1 -20.31 7.52 -17.62
N VAL A 2 -21.60 7.53 -17.29
CA VAL A 2 -22.11 8.41 -16.22
C VAL A 2 -21.50 7.92 -14.89
N PRO A 3 -20.94 8.81 -14.05
CA PRO A 3 -20.43 8.41 -12.73
C PRO A 3 -21.55 7.76 -11.91
N LEU A 4 -21.22 6.67 -11.22
CA LEU A 4 -22.16 6.02 -10.29
C LEU A 4 -22.46 6.94 -9.11
N GLU A 5 -23.73 6.94 -8.67
CA GLU A 5 -24.13 7.59 -7.44
C GLU A 5 -23.45 6.90 -6.23
N PRO A 6 -23.22 7.61 -5.11
CA PRO A 6 -22.48 7.06 -3.96
C PRO A 6 -23.05 5.74 -3.42
N TRP A 7 -24.37 5.58 -3.41
CA TRP A 7 -25.02 4.36 -2.95
C TRP A 7 -24.82 3.18 -3.93
N GLU A 8 -24.73 3.45 -5.24
CA GLU A 8 -24.51 2.43 -6.26
C GLU A 8 -23.13 1.80 -6.14
N LYS A 9 -22.14 2.56 -5.67
CA LYS A 9 -20.77 2.09 -5.44
C LYS A 9 -20.67 1.01 -4.35
N VAL A 10 -21.64 0.95 -3.44
CA VAL A 10 -21.64 0.03 -2.28
C VAL A 10 -22.93 -0.81 -2.22
N PHE A 11 -23.66 -0.88 -3.33
CA PHE A 11 -24.89 -1.66 -3.40
C PHE A 11 -24.58 -3.13 -3.72
N ILE A 12 -25.06 -4.04 -2.86
CA ILE A 12 -24.95 -5.49 -3.10
C ILE A 12 -25.97 -5.91 -4.15
N LYS A 13 -25.53 -5.96 -5.41
CA LYS A 13 -26.39 -6.33 -6.54
C LYS A 13 -26.38 -7.83 -6.79
N LEU A 14 -27.53 -8.48 -6.66
CA LEU A 14 -27.71 -9.85 -7.14
C LEU A 14 -27.90 -9.84 -8.66
N VAL A 15 -27.11 -10.64 -9.39
CA VAL A 15 -27.16 -10.74 -10.85
C VAL A 15 -27.44 -12.16 -11.33
N GLY A 16 -28.11 -12.28 -12.47
CA GLY A 16 -28.38 -13.58 -13.10
C GLY A 16 -29.21 -14.50 -12.23
N ARG A 17 -28.62 -15.62 -11.78
CA ARG A 17 -29.28 -16.65 -10.96
C ARG A 17 -29.01 -16.51 -9.46
N GLN A 18 -28.29 -15.48 -9.03
CA GLN A 18 -28.02 -15.22 -7.61
C GLN A 18 -29.33 -14.89 -6.88
N LYS A 19 -29.54 -15.54 -5.74
CA LYS A 19 -30.72 -15.42 -4.87
C LYS A 19 -30.40 -14.76 -3.54
N SER A 20 -29.16 -14.82 -3.09
CA SER A 20 -28.72 -14.17 -1.85
C SER A 20 -27.23 -13.81 -1.89
N TYR A 21 -26.77 -13.13 -0.85
CA TYR A 21 -25.36 -12.80 -0.67
C TYR A 21 -24.47 -14.07 -0.63
N ALA A 22 -25.00 -15.22 -0.20
CA ALA A 22 -24.25 -16.48 -0.22
C ALA A 22 -23.85 -16.95 -1.64
N ASP A 23 -24.54 -16.49 -2.68
CA ASP A 23 -24.15 -16.74 -4.08
C ASP A 23 -23.03 -15.79 -4.57
N ILE A 24 -22.72 -14.75 -3.79
CA ILE A 24 -21.58 -13.85 -4.00
C ILE A 24 -20.42 -14.35 -3.14
N ASP A 25 -20.58 -14.42 -1.82
CA ASP A 25 -19.56 -14.89 -0.87
C ASP A 25 -20.18 -15.85 0.14
N ASN A 26 -19.97 -17.15 -0.07
CA ASN A 26 -20.64 -18.18 0.72
C ASN A 26 -20.08 -18.34 2.14
N VAL A 27 -18.83 -17.95 2.39
CA VAL A 27 -18.18 -18.07 3.70
C VAL A 27 -18.63 -16.92 4.60
N HIS A 28 -18.50 -15.69 4.12
CA HIS A 28 -18.87 -14.52 4.92
C HIS A 28 -20.38 -14.33 5.01
N ALA A 29 -21.18 -14.86 4.08
CA ALA A 29 -22.65 -14.86 4.19
C ALA A 29 -23.18 -15.73 5.35
N LEU A 30 -22.35 -16.56 5.98
CA LEU A 30 -22.71 -17.26 7.23
C LEU A 30 -22.80 -16.31 8.42
N ILE A 31 -22.24 -15.11 8.29
CA ILE A 31 -22.23 -14.05 9.29
C ILE A 31 -23.28 -13.01 8.90
N GLY A 32 -24.16 -12.65 9.83
CA GLY A 32 -25.18 -11.62 9.57
C GLY A 32 -24.54 -10.25 9.35
N CYS A 33 -25.15 -9.42 8.50
CA CYS A 33 -24.66 -8.08 8.16
C CYS A 33 -24.33 -7.27 9.42
N ALA A 34 -25.25 -7.29 10.38
CA ALA A 34 -25.14 -6.55 11.63
C ALA A 34 -24.07 -7.07 12.59
N THR A 35 -23.56 -8.29 12.39
CA THR A 35 -22.45 -8.82 13.20
C THR A 35 -21.15 -8.08 12.91
N CYS A 36 -20.86 -7.75 11.65
CA CYS A 36 -19.68 -6.97 11.31
C CYS A 36 -19.98 -5.47 11.34
N HIS A 37 -21.09 -5.06 10.73
CA HIS A 37 -21.41 -3.66 10.51
C HIS A 37 -22.17 -2.99 11.66
N GLY A 38 -22.69 -3.73 12.65
CA GLY A 38 -23.65 -3.18 13.60
C GLY A 38 -24.97 -2.78 12.92
N GLY A 39 -25.65 -1.77 13.45
CA GLY A 39 -26.94 -1.34 12.91
C GLY A 39 -28.10 -2.18 13.42
N LYS A 40 -29.24 -2.08 12.74
CA LYS A 40 -30.48 -2.74 13.17
C LYS A 40 -31.15 -3.51 12.03
N GLU A 41 -31.41 -4.78 12.28
CA GLU A 41 -32.20 -5.64 11.41
C GLU A 41 -33.27 -6.39 12.23
N PRO A 42 -34.55 -6.43 11.79
CA PRO A 42 -35.10 -5.75 10.60
C PRO A 42 -35.38 -4.25 10.83
N ALA A 43 -35.16 -3.42 9.82
CA ALA A 43 -35.49 -1.98 9.82
C ALA A 43 -35.52 -1.40 8.38
N ASP A 44 -35.99 -0.16 8.21
CA ASP A 44 -35.80 0.59 6.95
C ASP A 44 -34.34 1.02 6.77
N PHE A 45 -33.99 1.51 5.57
CA PHE A 45 -32.61 1.90 5.24
C PHE A 45 -32.01 2.92 6.20
N SER A 46 -32.79 3.94 6.61
CA SER A 46 -32.27 5.00 7.49
C SER A 46 -32.00 4.45 8.88
N THR A 47 -32.91 3.64 9.40
CA THR A 47 -32.84 3.07 10.75
C THR A 47 -31.77 1.96 10.82
N ALA A 48 -31.65 1.13 9.78
CA ALA A 48 -30.66 0.06 9.73
C ALA A 48 -29.22 0.59 9.74
N HIS A 49 -28.98 1.73 9.09
CA HIS A 49 -27.67 2.35 8.95
C HIS A 49 -27.43 3.54 9.90
N ASP A 50 -28.24 3.68 10.96
CA ASP A 50 -28.07 4.74 11.95
C ASP A 50 -26.83 4.47 12.82
N THR A 51 -25.82 5.32 12.66
CA THR A 51 -24.53 5.23 13.34
C THR A 51 -24.63 5.57 14.82
N GLU A 52 -25.52 6.49 15.21
CA GLU A 52 -25.60 7.01 16.58
C GLU A 52 -26.42 6.08 17.48
N LYS A 53 -27.53 5.57 16.96
CA LYS A 53 -28.49 4.79 17.74
C LYS A 53 -28.22 3.30 17.74
N PHE A 54 -27.74 2.76 16.63
CA PHE A 54 -27.53 1.33 16.45
C PHE A 54 -26.09 0.97 16.10
N GLY A 55 -25.18 1.96 16.09
CA GLY A 55 -23.75 1.71 15.95
C GLY A 55 -23.37 1.15 14.58
N PHE A 56 -24.09 1.51 13.52
CA PHE A 56 -23.69 1.11 12.17
C PHE A 56 -22.29 1.64 11.83
N VAL A 57 -21.43 0.80 11.26
CA VAL A 57 -20.09 1.15 10.78
C VAL A 57 -19.98 0.81 9.30
N ARG A 58 -19.64 1.82 8.49
CA ARG A 58 -19.53 1.68 7.02
C ARG A 58 -18.40 0.74 6.61
N ASP A 59 -17.23 0.90 7.22
CA ASP A 59 -16.08 0.02 7.04
C ASP A 59 -15.78 -0.70 8.37
N PRO A 60 -16.35 -1.90 8.59
CA PRO A 60 -16.19 -2.64 9.83
C PRO A 60 -14.81 -3.29 9.95
N SER A 61 -14.00 -3.27 8.87
CA SER A 61 -12.66 -3.86 8.89
C SER A 61 -11.64 -3.01 9.63
N VAL A 62 -12.01 -1.78 10.02
CA VAL A 62 -11.27 -1.00 11.04
C VAL A 62 -11.23 -1.71 12.41
N MET A 63 -12.18 -2.62 12.66
CA MET A 63 -12.26 -3.44 13.88
C MET A 63 -11.87 -4.90 13.57
N ALA A 64 -10.73 -5.10 12.92
CA ALA A 64 -10.26 -6.44 12.51
C ALA A 64 -10.19 -7.42 13.69
N GLU A 65 -9.86 -6.95 14.89
CA GLU A 65 -9.80 -7.76 16.12
C GLU A 65 -11.14 -8.37 16.52
N SER A 66 -12.26 -7.65 16.34
CA SER A 66 -13.57 -8.20 16.66
C SER A 66 -14.17 -8.95 15.47
N ASN A 67 -13.92 -8.47 14.25
CA ASN A 67 -14.68 -8.87 13.08
C ASN A 67 -13.98 -9.91 12.20
N CYS A 68 -12.65 -9.99 12.24
CA CYS A 68 -11.86 -10.86 11.38
C CYS A 68 -11.08 -11.92 12.19
N ASN A 69 -10.58 -11.54 13.37
CA ASN A 69 -9.76 -12.38 14.25
C ASN A 69 -10.35 -13.77 14.56
N PRO A 70 -11.68 -13.94 14.75
CA PRO A 70 -12.24 -15.27 15.05
C PRO A 70 -11.95 -16.34 13.99
N CYS A 71 -11.64 -15.93 12.75
CA CYS A 71 -11.28 -16.85 11.66
C CYS A 71 -9.91 -16.57 11.03
N HIS A 72 -9.37 -15.36 11.19
CA HIS A 72 -8.12 -14.90 10.58
C HIS A 72 -7.10 -14.45 11.62
N ASN A 73 -6.97 -15.20 12.72
CA ASN A 73 -6.16 -14.82 13.88
C ASN A 73 -4.72 -14.43 13.53
N ASP A 74 -4.02 -15.28 12.77
CA ASP A 74 -2.62 -15.06 12.44
C ASP A 74 -2.41 -13.74 11.67
N ILE A 75 -3.18 -13.52 10.61
CA ILE A 75 -3.05 -12.33 9.75
C ILE A 75 -3.48 -11.07 10.50
N VAL A 76 -4.52 -11.14 11.35
CA VAL A 76 -4.93 -10.00 12.17
C VAL A 76 -3.81 -9.62 13.14
N ALA A 77 -3.20 -10.61 13.79
CA ALA A 77 -2.13 -10.39 14.75
C ALA A 77 -0.88 -9.77 14.09
N THR A 78 -0.42 -10.30 12.94
CA THR A 78 0.77 -9.75 12.28
C THR A 78 0.49 -8.39 11.64
N ASN A 79 -0.68 -8.24 11.01
CA ASN A 79 -1.03 -6.99 10.32
C ASN A 79 -1.22 -5.83 11.30
N ALA A 80 -1.56 -6.08 12.56
CA ALA A 80 -1.69 -5.04 13.58
C ALA A 80 -0.43 -4.17 13.68
N ASN A 81 0.74 -4.72 13.37
CA ASN A 81 2.04 -4.05 13.40
C ASN A 81 2.68 -3.89 12.01
N SER A 82 1.91 -4.09 10.93
CA SER A 82 2.45 -3.96 9.58
C SER A 82 2.67 -2.52 9.16
N MET A 83 3.54 -2.31 8.15
CA MET A 83 3.75 -0.98 7.59
C MET A 83 2.48 -0.42 6.94
N HIS A 84 1.60 -1.26 6.39
CA HIS A 84 0.32 -0.81 5.82
C HIS A 84 -0.68 -0.36 6.89
N SER A 85 -0.54 -0.85 8.13
CA SER A 85 -1.41 -0.51 9.26
C SER A 85 -0.85 0.54 10.22
N LYS A 86 0.44 0.86 10.11
CA LYS A 86 1.11 1.79 11.02
C LYS A 86 1.89 2.91 10.33
N ALA A 87 2.21 2.74 9.06
CA ALA A 87 3.08 3.62 8.28
C ALA A 87 4.46 3.87 8.94
N TRP A 88 4.93 2.91 9.76
CA TRP A 88 6.16 3.06 10.54
C TRP A 88 7.42 3.28 9.70
N GLY A 89 7.49 2.72 8.47
CA GLY A 89 8.63 2.95 7.58
C GLY A 89 8.79 4.43 7.19
N GLU A 90 7.69 5.13 6.94
CA GLU A 90 7.71 6.57 6.64
C GLU A 90 7.94 7.40 7.90
N GLN A 91 7.29 7.06 9.01
CA GLN A 91 7.52 7.72 10.30
C GLN A 91 8.98 7.63 10.73
N THR A 92 9.62 6.46 10.56
CA THR A 92 11.04 6.26 10.82
C THR A 92 11.89 7.16 9.92
N SER A 93 11.62 7.19 8.62
CA SER A 93 12.37 8.01 7.67
C SER A 93 12.28 9.50 7.98
N ILE A 94 11.12 9.96 8.45
CA ILE A 94 10.90 11.34 8.87
C ILE A 94 11.63 11.62 10.18
N ALA A 95 11.44 10.77 11.20
CA ALA A 95 12.13 10.92 12.48
C ALA A 95 13.65 10.96 12.31
N GLN A 96 14.20 10.12 11.43
CA GLN A 96 15.64 10.09 11.15
C GLN A 96 16.15 11.39 10.52
N ARG A 97 15.37 11.98 9.60
CA ARG A 97 15.72 13.25 8.93
C ARG A 97 15.66 14.44 9.88
N GLU A 98 14.66 14.47 10.75
CA GLU A 98 14.40 15.63 11.62
C GLU A 98 15.19 15.58 12.93
N LEU A 99 15.35 14.37 13.50
CA LEU A 99 15.84 14.19 14.87
C LEU A 99 17.19 13.44 14.94
N GLY A 100 17.63 12.80 13.86
CA GLY A 100 18.94 12.13 13.77
C GLY A 100 18.86 10.66 13.34
N ALA A 101 19.95 10.14 12.76
CA ALA A 101 19.97 8.80 12.15
C ALA A 101 19.74 7.63 13.12
N ASP A 102 19.89 7.83 14.43
CA ASP A 102 19.64 6.84 15.47
C ASP A 102 18.15 6.68 15.85
N LYS A 103 17.27 7.46 15.21
CA LYS A 103 15.83 7.51 15.53
C LYS A 103 15.02 6.51 14.71
N ASP A 104 13.84 6.20 15.24
CA ASP A 104 12.85 5.34 14.58
C ASP A 104 11.42 5.89 14.73
N HIS A 105 10.43 5.11 14.30
CA HIS A 105 9.02 5.47 14.40
C HIS A 105 8.53 5.77 15.82
N ASN A 106 9.18 5.25 16.88
CA ASN A 106 8.83 5.58 18.26
C ASN A 106 9.16 7.04 18.60
N ASN A 107 10.13 7.64 17.89
CA ASN A 107 10.48 9.04 18.05
C ASN A 107 9.65 9.98 17.15
N PHE A 108 8.74 9.46 16.32
CA PHE A 108 7.97 10.29 15.39
C PHE A 108 7.16 11.39 16.10
N ALA A 109 6.61 11.08 17.29
CA ALA A 109 5.86 12.05 18.09
C ALA A 109 6.74 13.19 18.67
N GLU A 110 8.07 13.05 18.67
CA GLU A 110 9.01 14.09 19.09
C GLU A 110 9.31 15.09 17.95
N CYS A 111 8.92 14.77 16.70
CA CYS A 111 9.06 15.70 15.57
C CYS A 111 8.16 16.94 15.75
N PRO A 112 8.46 18.06 15.07
CA PRO A 112 7.62 19.25 15.11
C PRO A 112 6.13 18.94 14.86
N ILE A 113 5.24 19.61 15.60
CA ILE A 113 3.80 19.33 15.55
C ILE A 113 3.21 19.58 14.16
N GLU A 114 3.70 20.60 13.46
CA GLU A 114 3.28 20.93 12.09
C GLU A 114 3.55 19.77 11.13
N LEU A 115 4.64 19.03 11.37
CA LEU A 115 5.03 17.88 10.58
C LEU A 115 4.21 16.64 10.93
N THR A 116 3.97 16.35 12.21
CA THR A 116 3.22 15.16 12.64
C THR A 116 1.73 15.29 12.32
N GLU A 117 1.15 16.49 12.48
CA GLU A 117 -0.21 16.77 12.03
C GLU A 117 -0.31 16.80 10.51
N GLY A 118 0.69 17.36 9.81
CA GLY A 118 0.77 17.35 8.35
C GLY A 118 0.80 15.92 7.79
N PHE A 119 1.62 15.05 8.38
CA PHE A 119 1.65 13.63 8.05
C PHE A 119 0.29 12.97 8.26
N SER A 120 -0.37 13.25 9.38
CA SER A 120 -1.68 12.66 9.68
C SER A 120 -2.76 13.09 8.68
N ARG A 121 -2.73 14.34 8.21
CA ARG A 121 -3.67 14.86 7.21
C ARG A 121 -3.39 14.36 5.80
N GLU A 122 -2.12 14.36 5.40
CA GLU A 122 -1.74 14.18 3.99
C GLU A 122 -1.20 12.77 3.71
N CYS A 123 -0.28 12.28 4.53
CA CYS A 123 0.43 11.01 4.30
C CYS A 123 -0.38 9.81 4.76
N ALA A 124 -1.01 9.91 5.95
CA ALA A 124 -1.87 8.86 6.49
C ALA A 124 -3.27 8.84 5.83
N SER A 125 -3.58 9.76 4.90
CA SER A 125 -4.83 9.75 4.12
C SER A 125 -4.99 8.48 3.26
N CYS A 126 -3.87 7.85 2.90
CA CYS A 126 -3.83 6.61 2.13
C CYS A 126 -3.87 5.35 3.01
N HIS A 127 -4.00 5.51 4.33
CA HIS A 127 -4.03 4.41 5.28
C HIS A 127 -5.24 3.48 5.04
N THR A 128 -5.02 2.18 5.22
CA THR A 128 -5.94 1.15 4.75
C THR A 128 -6.49 0.29 5.88
N THR A 129 -7.44 -0.56 5.54
CA THR A 129 -8.09 -1.56 6.37
C THR A 129 -8.19 -2.86 5.56
N CYS A 130 -8.51 -3.99 6.18
CA CYS A 130 -8.63 -5.25 5.44
C CYS A 130 -9.62 -5.13 4.27
N GLY A 131 -10.75 -4.42 4.47
CA GLY A 131 -11.78 -4.21 3.46
C GLY A 131 -11.33 -3.35 2.28
N GLN A 132 -10.48 -2.35 2.50
CA GLN A 132 -9.96 -1.46 1.45
C GLN A 132 -8.94 -2.12 0.52
N CYS A 133 -8.46 -3.32 0.86
CA CYS A 133 -7.67 -4.18 -0.03
C CYS A 133 -8.49 -5.35 -0.58
N HIS A 134 -9.35 -5.96 0.25
CA HIS A 134 -9.97 -7.24 -0.05
C HIS A 134 -11.44 -7.15 -0.50
N ILE A 135 -12.09 -5.98 -0.47
CA ILE A 135 -13.51 -5.83 -0.82
C ILE A 135 -13.76 -4.60 -1.69
N SER A 136 -13.21 -3.46 -1.28
CA SER A 136 -13.44 -2.15 -1.91
C SER A 136 -12.15 -1.52 -2.38
N ARG A 137 -12.26 -0.48 -3.19
CA ARG A 137 -11.19 0.51 -3.39
C ARG A 137 -10.90 1.24 -2.07
N PRO A 138 -9.69 1.78 -1.88
CA PRO A 138 -9.39 2.59 -0.72
C PRO A 138 -10.17 3.91 -0.75
N ASN A 139 -10.36 4.51 0.43
CA ASN A 139 -11.06 5.79 0.59
C ASN A 139 -10.32 6.93 -0.13
N SER A 140 -8.98 6.86 -0.20
CA SER A 140 -8.14 7.78 -0.98
C SER A 140 -8.44 7.77 -2.48
N ALA A 141 -9.17 6.77 -2.96
CA ALA A 141 -9.59 6.63 -4.35
C ALA A 141 -11.13 6.57 -4.49
N ASP A 142 -11.86 7.30 -3.65
CA ASP A 142 -13.34 7.39 -3.63
C ASP A 142 -14.10 6.11 -3.27
N GLY A 143 -13.41 5.07 -2.80
CA GLY A 143 -14.01 3.82 -2.36
C GLY A 143 -14.84 3.10 -3.43
N GLY A 144 -15.79 2.29 -2.95
CA GLY A 144 -16.68 1.46 -3.77
C GLY A 144 -16.17 0.04 -3.97
N PHE A 145 -17.09 -0.90 -4.14
CA PHE A 145 -16.78 -2.32 -4.28
C PHE A 145 -16.02 -2.63 -5.57
N ILE A 146 -15.02 -3.52 -5.44
CA ILE A 146 -14.26 -4.04 -6.58
C ILE A 146 -15.13 -5.01 -7.40
N GLU A 147 -15.75 -5.95 -6.71
CA GLU A 147 -16.55 -7.01 -7.31
C GLU A 147 -17.73 -7.34 -6.39
N ASN A 148 -18.65 -6.39 -6.23
CA ASN A 148 -19.72 -6.50 -5.22
C ASN A 148 -19.12 -6.63 -3.79
N HIS A 149 -19.88 -7.09 -2.81
CA HIS A 149 -19.35 -7.33 -1.46
C HIS A 149 -18.57 -8.65 -1.34
N ARG A 150 -17.80 -9.04 -2.37
CA ARG A 150 -16.98 -10.27 -2.35
C ARG A 150 -15.68 -10.01 -1.61
N PHE A 151 -15.30 -10.90 -0.70
CA PHE A 151 -13.96 -10.90 -0.12
C PHE A 151 -12.98 -11.58 -1.08
N LYS A 152 -12.07 -10.81 -1.67
CA LYS A 152 -11.03 -11.29 -2.56
C LYS A 152 -9.76 -11.58 -1.78
N LYS A 153 -9.31 -12.84 -1.80
CA LYS A 153 -8.01 -13.22 -1.21
C LYS A 153 -6.85 -12.39 -1.81
N THR A 154 -6.85 -12.21 -3.13
CA THR A 154 -5.86 -11.37 -3.83
C THR A 154 -6.53 -10.05 -4.25
N PRO A 155 -6.03 -8.89 -3.77
CA PRO A 155 -6.52 -7.58 -4.18
C PRO A 155 -6.43 -7.36 -5.69
N ASP A 156 -7.19 -6.39 -6.19
CA ASP A 156 -7.01 -5.91 -7.55
C ASP A 156 -5.83 -4.92 -7.63
N GLN A 157 -4.85 -5.21 -8.49
CA GLN A 157 -3.63 -4.39 -8.56
C GLN A 157 -3.92 -2.92 -8.88
N ALA A 158 -4.77 -2.66 -9.88
CA ALA A 158 -5.05 -1.30 -10.34
C ALA A 158 -5.90 -0.54 -9.30
N ASN A 159 -6.88 -1.23 -8.71
CA ASN A 159 -7.88 -0.60 -7.86
C ASN A 159 -7.54 -0.60 -6.37
N ASN A 160 -6.58 -1.41 -5.91
CA ASN A 160 -6.15 -1.46 -4.51
C ASN A 160 -4.70 -1.01 -4.34
N CYS A 161 -3.74 -1.65 -5.02
CA CYS A 161 -2.32 -1.35 -4.85
C CYS A 161 -1.98 0.02 -5.48
N MET A 162 -2.26 0.16 -6.78
CA MET A 162 -1.96 1.36 -7.55
C MET A 162 -2.89 2.52 -7.23
N ALA A 163 -4.01 2.28 -6.54
CA ALA A 163 -4.85 3.35 -6.03
C ALA A 163 -4.12 4.22 -4.99
N CYS A 164 -3.34 3.61 -4.08
CA CYS A 164 -2.51 4.33 -3.11
C CYS A 164 -1.08 4.58 -3.63
N HIS A 165 -0.53 3.63 -4.38
CA HIS A 165 0.82 3.70 -4.95
C HIS A 165 0.86 4.34 -6.35
N GLY A 166 -0.20 5.04 -6.77
CA GLY A 166 -0.38 5.55 -8.13
C GLY A 166 0.76 6.45 -8.59
N SER A 167 0.83 7.67 -8.07
CA SER A 167 1.89 8.63 -8.43
C SER A 167 3.28 8.22 -7.95
N ARG A 168 3.35 7.33 -6.95
CA ARG A 168 4.58 6.96 -6.24
C ARG A 168 5.32 5.79 -6.88
N ILE A 169 4.59 4.87 -7.52
CA ILE A 169 5.12 3.63 -8.10
C ILE A 169 4.45 3.32 -9.43
N ALA A 170 3.12 3.38 -9.52
CA ALA A 170 2.39 2.94 -10.71
C ALA A 170 2.79 3.73 -11.96
N THR A 171 2.97 5.05 -11.84
CA THR A 171 3.36 5.88 -12.99
C THR A 171 4.70 5.46 -13.60
N ASP A 172 5.68 5.11 -12.77
CA ASP A 172 6.98 4.60 -13.24
C ASP A 172 6.87 3.14 -13.71
N TYR A 173 6.15 2.31 -12.95
CA TYR A 173 5.95 0.89 -13.25
C TYR A 173 5.22 0.65 -14.57
N GLU A 174 4.26 1.50 -14.91
CA GLU A 174 3.47 1.46 -16.15
C GLU A 174 4.08 2.32 -17.27
N GLY A 175 5.13 3.11 -16.98
CA GLY A 175 5.78 3.96 -17.97
C GLY A 175 4.89 5.11 -18.46
N HIS A 176 4.08 5.68 -17.57
CA HIS A 176 3.15 6.77 -17.88
C HIS A 176 3.82 8.16 -17.90
N LEU A 177 5.07 8.28 -17.45
CA LEU A 177 5.84 9.53 -17.53
C LEU A 177 6.53 9.65 -18.89
N GLU A 178 6.53 10.87 -19.44
CA GLU A 178 7.28 11.18 -20.66
C GLU A 178 8.78 10.88 -20.47
N GLY A 179 9.35 10.12 -21.40
CA GLY A 179 10.77 9.71 -21.35
C GLY A 179 11.03 8.41 -20.59
N ASN A 180 10.10 7.95 -19.74
CA ASN A 180 10.23 6.68 -19.03
C ASN A 180 9.72 5.52 -19.88
N GLN A 181 10.34 4.35 -19.68
CA GLN A 181 9.84 3.09 -20.21
C GLN A 181 9.06 2.36 -19.11
N PRO A 182 8.03 1.57 -19.45
CA PRO A 182 7.41 0.68 -18.48
C PRO A 182 8.44 -0.28 -17.87
N ASP A 183 8.24 -0.64 -16.60
CA ASP A 183 9.12 -1.58 -15.91
C ASP A 183 9.16 -2.94 -16.64
N VAL A 184 10.34 -3.54 -16.76
CA VAL A 184 10.50 -4.80 -17.51
C VAL A 184 9.71 -5.97 -16.91
N HIS A 185 9.46 -5.99 -15.61
CA HIS A 185 8.61 -6.97 -14.95
C HIS A 185 7.14 -6.70 -15.25
N SER A 186 6.73 -5.42 -15.30
CA SER A 186 5.39 -4.99 -15.76
C SER A 186 5.10 -5.44 -17.19
N THR A 187 6.05 -5.25 -18.12
CA THR A 187 5.90 -5.67 -19.52
C THR A 187 5.78 -7.19 -19.69
N LYS A 188 6.22 -7.96 -18.69
CA LYS A 188 6.08 -9.42 -18.61
C LYS A 188 4.83 -9.85 -17.83
N TYR A 189 3.90 -8.92 -17.59
CA TYR A 189 2.65 -9.14 -16.87
C TYR A 189 2.81 -9.58 -15.41
N MET A 190 3.99 -9.38 -14.81
CA MET A 190 4.14 -9.62 -13.38
C MET A 190 3.22 -8.67 -12.62
N LYS A 191 2.75 -9.12 -11.47
CA LYS A 191 1.93 -8.38 -10.55
C LYS A 191 2.73 -8.01 -9.32
N CYS A 192 2.25 -7.02 -8.56
CA CYS A 192 2.90 -6.61 -7.31
C CYS A 192 3.17 -7.83 -6.42
N TRP A 193 2.16 -8.71 -6.32
CA TRP A 193 2.24 -9.91 -5.51
C TRP A 193 3.07 -11.06 -6.11
N ASP A 194 3.62 -10.91 -7.31
CA ASP A 194 4.53 -11.91 -7.87
C ASP A 194 5.90 -11.82 -7.19
N CYS A 195 6.30 -10.62 -6.79
CA CYS A 195 7.47 -10.37 -5.95
C CYS A 195 7.08 -10.26 -4.48
N HIS A 196 6.16 -9.35 -4.15
CA HIS A 196 5.71 -9.14 -2.78
C HIS A 196 4.75 -10.25 -2.33
N LYS A 197 4.97 -10.86 -1.18
CA LYS A 197 4.11 -11.92 -0.67
C LYS A 197 3.43 -11.44 0.59
N GLU A 198 3.84 -11.98 1.74
CA GLU A 198 3.25 -11.61 3.03
C GLU A 198 4.02 -10.48 3.74
N ASP A 199 5.01 -9.88 3.08
CA ASP A 199 5.67 -8.64 3.53
C ASP A 199 4.67 -7.48 3.70
N MET A 200 3.51 -7.58 3.05
CA MET A 200 2.40 -6.64 3.16
C MET A 200 1.75 -6.63 4.55
N HIS A 201 1.62 -7.80 5.18
CA HIS A 201 0.98 -8.02 6.49
C HIS A 201 1.99 -8.32 7.60
N ALA A 202 3.28 -8.43 7.28
CA ALA A 202 4.32 -8.78 8.22
C ALA A 202 4.49 -7.70 9.31
N ASP A 203 4.85 -8.14 10.51
CA ASP A 203 5.17 -7.25 11.63
C ASP A 203 6.43 -6.43 11.29
N ALA A 204 6.30 -5.11 11.36
CA ALA A 204 7.36 -4.17 11.04
C ALA A 204 7.90 -3.42 12.26
N SER A 205 7.53 -3.81 13.49
CA SER A 205 7.87 -3.10 14.73
C SER A 205 9.37 -2.97 14.95
N ASN A 206 10.14 -3.94 14.45
CA ASN A 206 11.60 -3.97 14.60
C ASN A 206 12.33 -3.63 13.28
N SER A 207 11.62 -3.19 12.25
CA SER A 207 12.25 -2.82 10.98
C SER A 207 12.87 -1.44 11.07
N GLU A 208 14.19 -1.35 10.83
CA GLU A 208 14.94 -0.09 10.88
C GLU A 208 14.45 0.93 9.84
N SER A 209 13.90 0.47 8.73
CA SER A 209 13.25 1.30 7.72
C SER A 209 12.34 0.45 6.85
N ARG A 210 11.64 1.08 5.90
CA ARG A 210 10.85 0.37 4.88
C ARG A 210 11.65 -0.58 3.98
N TYR A 211 12.98 -0.52 4.02
CA TYR A 211 13.89 -1.38 3.24
C TYR A 211 14.47 -2.55 4.04
N HIS A 212 14.17 -2.64 5.34
CA HIS A 212 14.78 -3.62 6.25
C HIS A 212 13.78 -4.64 6.80
N LEU A 213 12.59 -4.73 6.21
CA LEU A 213 11.67 -5.80 6.53
C LEU A 213 12.25 -7.14 5.98
N PRO A 214 12.37 -8.21 6.79
CA PRO A 214 13.13 -9.40 6.41
C PRO A 214 12.67 -10.09 5.12
N ASP A 215 11.36 -10.11 4.87
CA ASP A 215 10.75 -10.84 3.75
C ASP A 215 10.56 -9.97 2.49
N LEU A 216 11.27 -8.85 2.40
CA LEU A 216 11.21 -8.01 1.20
C LEU A 216 11.77 -8.74 -0.02
N PRO A 217 11.16 -8.52 -1.22
CA PRO A 217 11.66 -9.15 -2.43
C PRO A 217 13.08 -8.71 -2.76
N LYS A 218 13.95 -9.66 -3.08
CA LYS A 218 15.31 -9.37 -3.52
C LYS A 218 15.51 -9.79 -4.97
N CYS A 219 16.28 -9.00 -5.72
CA CYS A 219 16.61 -9.33 -7.12
C CYS A 219 17.24 -10.73 -7.23
N VAL A 220 18.08 -11.08 -6.25
CA VAL A 220 18.82 -12.35 -6.21
C VAL A 220 17.92 -13.58 -6.04
N ASP A 221 16.68 -13.41 -5.58
CA ASP A 221 15.72 -14.51 -5.43
C ASP A 221 15.28 -15.07 -6.79
N CYS A 222 15.31 -14.24 -7.84
CA CYS A 222 14.97 -14.62 -9.21
C CYS A 222 16.17 -14.58 -10.18
N HIS A 223 17.19 -13.77 -9.86
CA HIS A 223 18.33 -13.49 -10.73
C HIS A 223 19.68 -13.93 -10.14
N GLY A 224 19.68 -14.86 -9.17
CA GLY A 224 20.92 -15.35 -8.54
C GLY A 224 21.93 -15.96 -9.50
N ASP A 225 21.48 -16.41 -10.67
CA ASP A 225 22.30 -16.94 -11.76
C ASP A 225 23.07 -15.86 -12.54
N ALA A 226 22.81 -14.58 -12.27
CA ALA A 226 23.44 -13.48 -12.98
C ALA A 226 24.81 -13.07 -12.40
N VAL A 227 25.23 -13.62 -11.26
CA VAL A 227 26.38 -13.17 -10.44
C VAL A 227 27.70 -13.05 -11.21
N ASP A 228 27.94 -13.92 -12.20
CA ASP A 228 29.18 -14.01 -12.95
C ASP A 228 29.03 -13.75 -14.46
N LEU A 229 27.88 -13.22 -14.89
CA LEU A 229 27.61 -12.97 -16.31
C LEU A 229 28.55 -11.95 -16.95
N ASN A 230 29.09 -11.02 -16.17
CA ASN A 230 30.04 -10.01 -16.65
C ASN A 230 30.85 -9.39 -15.50
N ILE A 231 31.85 -8.59 -15.86
CA ILE A 231 32.76 -7.94 -14.89
C ILE A 231 32.07 -7.01 -13.89
N TYR A 232 30.97 -6.35 -14.28
CA TYR A 232 30.22 -5.47 -13.39
C TYR A 232 29.48 -6.28 -12.32
N HIS A 233 28.85 -7.40 -12.69
CA HIS A 233 28.24 -8.30 -11.72
C HIS A 233 29.29 -8.89 -10.78
N THR A 234 30.38 -9.45 -11.29
CA THR A 234 31.42 -10.04 -10.42
C THR A 234 32.05 -9.03 -9.45
N THR A 235 32.03 -7.74 -9.80
CA THR A 235 32.63 -6.66 -8.97
C THR A 235 31.63 -6.05 -7.98
N HIS A 236 30.37 -5.86 -8.40
CA HIS A 236 29.39 -5.08 -7.66
C HIS A 236 28.22 -5.89 -7.10
N TRP A 237 28.17 -7.21 -7.32
CA TRP A 237 27.07 -8.05 -6.84
C TRP A 237 26.82 -7.83 -5.33
N PRO A 238 25.57 -7.60 -4.91
CA PRO A 238 25.25 -7.46 -3.50
C PRO A 238 25.51 -8.79 -2.78
N ASN A 239 26.32 -8.74 -1.72
CA ASN A 239 26.58 -9.86 -0.84
C ASN A 239 26.19 -9.48 0.60
N ASP A 240 25.06 -10.03 1.03
CA ASP A 240 24.46 -9.82 2.36
C ASP A 240 25.38 -10.32 3.50
N GLU A 241 26.26 -11.31 3.26
CA GLU A 241 27.14 -11.86 4.31
C GLU A 241 28.25 -10.89 4.73
N ASN A 242 28.64 -9.97 3.85
CA ASN A 242 29.76 -9.04 4.10
C ASN A 242 29.38 -7.56 3.92
N GLN A 243 28.10 -7.24 3.69
CA GLN A 243 27.61 -5.90 3.37
C GLN A 243 28.43 -5.21 2.25
N LYS A 244 28.89 -5.99 1.28
CA LYS A 244 29.67 -5.52 0.13
C LYS A 244 28.83 -5.59 -1.13
N GLY A 245 29.11 -4.68 -2.06
CA GLY A 245 28.41 -4.58 -3.35
C GLY A 245 27.55 -3.33 -3.44
N LEU A 246 26.94 -3.15 -4.61
CA LEU A 246 26.00 -2.08 -4.88
C LEU A 246 24.60 -2.67 -4.97
N SER A 247 23.60 -1.89 -4.58
CA SER A 247 22.21 -2.25 -4.87
C SER A 247 22.02 -2.40 -6.38
N CYS A 248 21.29 -3.43 -6.83
CA CYS A 248 20.99 -3.65 -8.24
C CYS A 248 20.37 -2.41 -8.89
N PHE A 249 19.60 -1.63 -8.13
CA PHE A 249 18.97 -0.38 -8.58
C PHE A 249 19.98 0.71 -8.99
N VAL A 250 21.25 0.62 -8.60
CA VAL A 250 22.29 1.56 -9.06
C VAL A 250 22.51 1.45 -10.58
N CYS A 251 22.34 0.26 -11.17
CA CYS A 251 22.51 0.02 -12.60
C CYS A 251 21.20 -0.34 -13.31
N HIS A 252 20.30 -1.05 -12.63
CA HIS A 252 19.02 -1.53 -13.15
C HIS A 252 17.84 -0.68 -12.68
N SER A 253 18.04 0.64 -12.67
CA SER A 253 16.95 1.60 -12.60
C SER A 253 17.05 2.58 -13.75
N GLN A 254 15.92 3.19 -14.06
CA GLN A 254 15.84 4.38 -14.90
C GLN A 254 15.60 5.60 -14.00
N PRO A 255 15.74 6.83 -14.51
CA PRO A 255 15.25 8.01 -13.80
C PRO A 255 13.79 7.81 -13.39
N TYR A 256 13.49 7.96 -12.10
CA TYR A 256 12.17 7.70 -11.53
C TYR A 256 11.64 8.96 -10.83
N ASN A 257 10.32 9.01 -10.65
CA ASN A 257 9.71 10.11 -9.91
C ASN A 257 10.09 10.06 -8.43
N ASN A 258 10.63 11.16 -7.94
CA ASN A 258 10.92 11.35 -6.53
C ASN A 258 10.52 12.76 -6.10
N CYS A 259 10.64 13.05 -4.81
CA CYS A 259 10.24 14.34 -4.25
C CYS A 259 10.84 15.52 -5.02
N ASN A 260 12.11 15.41 -5.45
CA ASN A 260 12.82 16.46 -6.18
C ASN A 260 12.30 16.63 -7.61
N SER A 261 11.87 15.54 -8.26
CA SER A 261 11.29 15.57 -9.61
C SER A 261 10.06 16.47 -9.71
N CYS A 262 9.37 16.74 -8.59
CA CYS A 262 8.19 17.61 -8.53
C CYS A 262 8.37 18.86 -7.67
N HIS A 263 9.09 18.78 -6.54
CA HIS A 263 9.18 19.87 -5.56
C HIS A 263 10.43 20.73 -5.67
N THR A 264 11.44 20.31 -6.45
CA THR A 264 12.66 21.11 -6.69
C THR A 264 12.89 21.39 -8.17
N LYS A 265 11.88 21.17 -9.01
CA LYS A 265 11.96 21.46 -10.44
C LYS A 265 11.96 22.97 -10.63
N ASP A 266 13.09 23.53 -11.06
CA ASP A 266 13.17 24.95 -11.42
C ASP A 266 12.19 25.25 -12.57
N PRO A 267 11.20 26.12 -12.39
CA PRO A 267 10.22 26.45 -13.42
C PRO A 267 10.83 27.06 -14.69
N ASN A 268 12.11 27.46 -14.67
CA ASN A 268 12.81 28.01 -15.83
C ASN A 268 13.71 27.01 -16.57
N ASN A 269 13.69 25.72 -16.21
CA ASN A 269 14.44 24.67 -16.90
C ASN A 269 15.98 24.92 -16.94
N LEU A 270 16.54 25.68 -16.01
CA LEU A 270 17.98 25.99 -15.98
C LEU A 270 18.84 24.85 -15.38
N ASN A 271 18.21 23.80 -14.86
CA ASN A 271 18.86 22.70 -14.12
C ASN A 271 18.46 21.30 -14.59
N ASP A 272 18.22 21.09 -15.89
CA ASP A 272 18.05 19.73 -16.47
C ASP A 272 19.30 18.83 -16.29
N ASP A 273 20.40 19.39 -15.79
CA ASP A 273 21.68 18.73 -15.55
C ASP A 273 22.04 18.61 -14.05
N TRP A 274 21.08 18.62 -13.13
CA TRP A 274 21.37 18.53 -11.68
C TRP A 274 22.17 17.26 -11.31
N TRP A 275 21.97 16.16 -12.04
CA TRP A 275 22.72 14.91 -11.89
C TRP A 275 24.16 14.99 -12.44
N LYS A 276 24.49 16.00 -13.26
CA LYS A 276 25.86 16.24 -13.76
C LYS A 276 26.71 17.10 -12.81
N ASN A 277 26.07 17.93 -11.98
CA ASN A 277 26.79 18.90 -11.14
C ASN A 277 26.97 18.47 -9.69
N GLY A 278 26.40 17.32 -9.28
CA GLY A 278 26.48 16.83 -7.91
C GLY A 278 25.78 17.75 -6.91
N TYR A 279 25.54 17.25 -5.69
CA TYR A 279 25.14 18.11 -4.59
C TYR A 279 26.34 19.01 -4.24
N ALA A 280 26.39 20.20 -4.83
CA ALA A 280 27.26 21.24 -4.32
C ALA A 280 26.79 21.57 -2.89
N GLU A 281 27.72 21.40 -1.95
CA GLU A 281 27.57 21.61 -0.53
C GLU A 281 26.83 22.93 -0.21
N SER A 282 25.80 22.83 0.62
CA SER A 282 25.30 23.93 1.46
C SER A 282 25.07 23.41 2.86
#